data_AF-A0A3S5B7U7-F1
#
_entry.id   AF-A0A3S5B7U7-F1
#
_cell.length_a   1.000
_cell.length_b   1.000
_cell.length_c   1.000
_cell.angle_alpha   90.00
_cell.angle_beta   90.00
_cell.angle_gamma   90.00
#
_symmetry.space_group_name_H-M   'P 1'
#
loop_
_entity.id
_entity.type
_entity.pdbx_description
1 polymer ?
#
loop_
_entity_poly.entity_id
_entity_poly.type
_entity_poly.pdbx_seq_one_letter_code
_entity_poly.pdbx_strand_id
1 'polypeptide(L)'
;MQKGLPDVIDYEGTAKILSNEPSPLNVVLLQEIQRYNWLLVLIRKQLSDLEKGIQGLVVMSSDLEDVFLAIFEGRVPIIWGKNTTK
;
A
#
# COMPACT_ATOMS: atom_id res chain seq x y z
N MET A 1 -6.10 -9.37 -10.50
CA MET A 1 -5.33 -9.86 -9.31
C MET A 1 -5.69 -9.19 -7.95
N GLN A 2 -6.78 -8.44 -7.83
CA GLN A 2 -7.00 -7.55 -6.66
C GLN A 2 -7.93 -8.09 -5.56
N LYS A 3 -8.46 -9.30 -5.73
CA LYS A 3 -9.57 -9.83 -4.89
C LYS A 3 -9.17 -10.28 -3.48
N GLY A 4 -7.90 -10.14 -3.10
CA GLY A 4 -7.36 -10.56 -1.80
C GLY A 4 -6.78 -9.44 -0.94
N LEU A 5 -6.91 -8.18 -1.35
CA LEU A 5 -6.38 -7.05 -0.58
C LEU A 5 -7.41 -6.52 0.42
N PRO A 6 -7.02 -6.27 1.68
CA PRO A 6 -7.88 -5.61 2.66
C PRO A 6 -8.32 -4.23 2.20
N ASP A 7 -9.49 -3.81 2.66
CA ASP A 7 -9.98 -2.44 2.48
C ASP A 7 -9.18 -1.43 3.33
N VAL A 8 -9.27 -0.17 2.94
CA VAL A 8 -8.64 0.93 3.69
C VAL A 8 -9.27 1.04 5.08
N ILE A 9 -8.42 1.31 6.07
CA ILE A 9 -8.83 1.54 7.45
C ILE A 9 -9.45 2.93 7.55
N ASP A 10 -10.58 3.06 8.25
CA ASP A 10 -11.23 4.35 8.50
C ASP A 10 -10.39 5.20 9.46
N TYR A 11 -9.62 6.12 8.90
CA TYR A 11 -8.81 7.08 9.65
C TYR A 11 -9.69 8.08 10.40
N GLU A 12 -10.73 8.62 9.78
CA GLU A 12 -11.53 9.70 10.37
C GLU A 12 -12.34 9.22 11.57
N GLY A 13 -12.97 8.04 11.47
CA GLY A 13 -13.65 7.40 12.58
C GLY A 13 -12.69 7.10 13.73
N THR A 14 -11.51 6.56 13.41
CA THR A 14 -10.48 6.25 14.42
C THR A 14 -9.97 7.51 15.11
N ALA A 15 -9.68 8.58 14.37
CA ALA A 15 -9.21 9.84 14.93
C ALA A 15 -10.24 10.48 15.87
N LYS A 16 -11.54 10.44 15.51
CA LYS A 16 -12.64 10.94 16.36
C LYS A 16 -12.74 10.17 17.68
N ILE A 17 -12.62 8.84 17.64
CA ILE A 17 -12.65 7.99 18.84
C ILE A 17 -11.48 8.30 19.77
N LEU A 18 -10.28 8.48 19.22
CA LEU A 18 -9.05 8.69 19.98
C LEU A 18 -8.84 10.14 20.45
N SER A 19 -9.71 11.08 20.05
CA SER A 19 -9.60 12.50 20.40
C SER A 19 -9.83 12.80 21.88
N ASN A 20 -10.53 11.92 22.61
CA ASN A 20 -10.88 12.14 24.02
C ASN A 20 -9.71 11.85 24.98
N GLU A 21 -8.74 11.03 24.58
CA GLU A 21 -7.57 10.68 25.40
C GLU A 21 -6.30 10.73 24.54
N PRO A 22 -5.65 11.90 24.40
CA PRO A 22 -4.43 12.00 23.63
C PRO A 22 -3.28 11.29 24.34
N SER A 23 -2.83 10.18 23.77
CA SER A 23 -1.63 9.45 24.20
C SER A 23 -0.63 9.36 23.04
N PRO A 24 0.69 9.29 23.30
CA PRO A 24 1.68 9.06 22.26
C PRO A 24 1.39 7.81 21.42
N LEU A 25 0.82 6.77 22.05
CA LEU A 25 0.41 5.55 21.36
C LEU A 25 -0.73 5.81 20.35
N ASN A 26 -1.69 6.67 20.68
CA ASN A 26 -2.78 7.03 19.78
C ASN A 26 -2.26 7.83 18.57
N VAL A 27 -1.27 8.69 18.77
CA VAL A 27 -0.61 9.42 17.68
C VAL A 27 0.12 8.45 16.74
N VAL A 28 0.90 7.51 17.29
CA VAL A 28 1.59 6.49 16.49
C VAL A 28 0.61 5.61 15.75
N LEU A 29 -0.49 5.18 16.40
CA LEU A 29 -1.52 4.38 15.75
C LEU A 29 -2.13 5.09 14.54
N LEU A 30 -2.48 6.37 14.67
CA LEU A 30 -3.03 7.14 13.55
C LEU A 30 -2.02 7.29 12.40
N GLN A 31 -0.74 7.49 12.72
CA GLN A 31 0.32 7.52 11.71
C GLN A 31 0.47 6.18 10.99
N GLU A 32 0.45 5.08 11.74
CA GLU A 32 0.54 3.72 11.18
C GLU A 32 -0.67 3.38 10.31
N ILE A 33 -1.88 3.78 10.70
CA ILE A 33 -3.10 3.64 9.89
C ILE A 33 -2.93 4.38 8.56
N GLN A 34 -2.47 5.62 8.60
CA GLN A 34 -2.24 6.42 7.40
C GLN A 34 -1.18 5.78 6.49
N ARG A 35 -0.08 5.31 7.08
CA ARG A 35 1.01 4.62 6.37
C ARG A 35 0.53 3.33 5.71
N TYR A 36 -0.27 2.54 6.41
CA TYR A 36 -0.84 1.29 5.91
C TYR A 36 -1.82 1.54 4.76
N ASN A 37 -2.71 2.51 4.90
CA ASN A 37 -3.66 2.89 3.86
C ASN A 37 -2.95 3.34 2.57
N TRP A 38 -1.89 4.14 2.71
CA TRP A 38 -1.07 4.55 1.57
C TRP A 38 -0.43 3.36 0.87
N LEU A 39 0.14 2.42 1.64
CA LEU A 39 0.72 1.20 1.10
C LEU A 39 -0.33 0.35 0.35
N LEU A 40 -1.53 0.19 0.90
CA LEU A 40 -2.63 -0.52 0.23
C LEU A 40 -2.97 0.12 -1.12
N VAL A 41 -3.06 1.45 -1.18
CA VAL A 41 -3.32 2.17 -2.44
C VAL A 41 -2.19 1.94 -3.45
N LEU A 42 -0.94 2.00 -3.01
CA LEU A 42 0.22 1.73 -3.87
C LEU A 42 0.15 0.31 -4.46
N ILE A 43 -0.08 -0.70 -3.62
CA ILE A 43 -0.16 -2.11 -4.04
C ILE A 43 -1.30 -2.30 -5.05
N ARG A 44 -2.50 -1.75 -4.76
CA ARG A 44 -3.65 -1.82 -5.68
C ARG A 44 -3.33 -1.20 -7.04
N LYS A 45 -2.69 -0.03 -7.03
CA LYS A 45 -2.26 0.66 -8.26
C LYS A 45 -1.26 -0.20 -9.04
N GLN A 46 -0.21 -0.68 -8.41
CA GLN A 46 0.82 -1.46 -9.12
C GLN A 46 0.31 -2.79 -9.65
N LEU A 47 -0.57 -3.49 -8.92
CA LEU A 47 -1.22 -4.69 -9.45
C LEU A 47 -2.13 -4.37 -10.65
N SER A 48 -2.83 -3.22 -10.62
CA SER A 48 -3.62 -2.79 -11.78
C SER A 48 -2.75 -2.42 -12.98
N ASP A 49 -1.65 -1.72 -12.76
CA ASP A 49 -0.74 -1.29 -13.81
C ASP A 49 -0.01 -2.51 -14.39
N LEU A 50 0.31 -3.50 -13.57
CA LEU A 50 0.90 -4.76 -14.00
C LEU A 50 -0.05 -5.57 -14.88
N GLU A 51 -1.32 -5.70 -14.48
CA GLU A 51 -2.35 -6.39 -15.25
C GLU A 51 -2.54 -5.73 -16.63
N LYS A 52 -2.54 -4.38 -16.67
CA LYS A 52 -2.59 -3.62 -17.92
C LYS A 52 -1.29 -3.74 -18.73
N GLY A 53 -0.14 -3.79 -18.08
CA GLY A 53 1.17 -3.96 -18.73
C GLY A 53 1.29 -5.30 -19.45
N ILE A 54 0.82 -6.38 -18.81
CA ILE A 54 0.76 -7.72 -19.41
C ILE A 54 -0.20 -7.74 -20.62
N GLN A 55 -1.30 -6.99 -20.56
CA GLN A 55 -2.24 -6.85 -21.69
C GLN A 55 -1.72 -5.91 -22.80
N GLY A 56 -0.54 -5.29 -22.63
CA GLY A 56 0.00 -4.31 -23.58
C GLY A 56 -0.70 -2.94 -23.56
N LEU A 57 -1.51 -2.67 -22.54
CA LEU A 57 -2.24 -1.40 -22.37
C LEU A 57 -1.43 -0.31 -21.66
N VAL A 58 -0.36 -0.69 -20.97
CA VAL A 58 0.56 0.21 -20.25
C VAL A 58 2.00 -0.19 -20.57
N VAL A 59 2.90 0.79 -20.66
CA VAL A 59 4.33 0.54 -20.87
C VAL A 59 4.92 -0.11 -19.61
N MET A 60 5.57 -1.25 -19.78
CA MET A 60 6.31 -1.92 -18.71
C MET A 60 7.58 -1.14 -18.41
N SER A 61 7.51 -0.22 -17.44
CA SER A 61 8.68 0.47 -16.89
C SER A 61 9.53 -0.49 -16.06
N SER A 62 10.83 -0.19 -15.90
CA SER A 62 11.75 -0.97 -15.04
C SER A 62 11.18 -1.23 -13.64
N ASP A 63 10.54 -0.24 -13.01
CA ASP A 63 9.93 -0.39 -11.68
C ASP A 63 8.77 -1.39 -11.66
N LEU A 64 8.01 -1.47 -12.76
CA LEU A 64 6.87 -2.38 -12.88
C LEU A 64 7.33 -3.81 -13.17
N GLU A 65 8.43 -3.94 -13.92
CA GLU A 65 9.09 -5.22 -14.20
C GLU A 65 9.73 -5.81 -12.93
N ASP A 66 10.37 -4.99 -12.10
CA ASP A 66 10.89 -5.42 -10.80
C ASP A 66 9.78 -5.91 -9.87
N VAL A 67 8.64 -5.23 -9.87
CA VAL A 67 7.44 -5.64 -9.11
C VAL A 67 6.88 -6.95 -9.64
N PHE A 68 6.80 -7.11 -10.96
CA PHE A 68 6.39 -8.36 -11.58
C PHE A 68 7.29 -9.53 -11.17
N LEU A 69 8.61 -9.36 -11.27
CA LEU A 69 9.59 -10.38 -10.95
C LEU A 69 9.51 -10.77 -9.47
N ALA A 70 9.44 -9.78 -8.57
CA ALA A 70 9.30 -10.03 -7.15
C ALA A 70 8.02 -10.83 -6.83
N ILE A 71 6.87 -10.45 -7.40
CA ILE A 71 5.60 -11.17 -7.21
C ILE A 71 5.69 -12.58 -7.79
N PHE A 72 6.30 -12.74 -8.98
CA PHE A 72 6.48 -14.04 -9.63
C PHE A 72 7.34 -15.00 -8.79
N GLU A 73 8.35 -14.47 -8.10
CA GLU A 73 9.20 -15.22 -7.18
C GLU A 73 8.60 -15.37 -5.77
N GLY A 74 7.41 -14.85 -5.51
CA GLY A 74 6.77 -14.87 -4.19
C GLY A 74 7.43 -13.95 -3.15
N ARG A 75 8.21 -12.96 -3.59
CA ARG A 75 8.87 -11.96 -2.75
C ARG A 75 8.08 -10.66 -2.71
N VAL A 76 8.31 -9.88 -1.66
CA VAL A 76 7.75 -8.52 -1.53
C VAL A 76 8.58 -7.55 -2.37
N PRO A 77 7.98 -6.78 -3.30
CA PRO A 77 8.66 -5.75 -4.06
C PRO A 77 9.35 -4.71 -3.16
N ILE A 78 10.61 -4.40 -3.46
CA ILE A 78 11.43 -3.46 -2.68
C ILE A 78 10.76 -2.08 -2.59
N ILE A 79 10.10 -1.64 -3.67
CA ILE A 79 9.43 -0.35 -3.76
C ILE A 79 8.30 -0.19 -2.73
N TRP A 80 7.71 -1.28 -2.24
CA TRP A 80 6.68 -1.24 -1.18
C TRP A 80 7.27 -0.92 0.19
N GLY A 81 8.52 -1.28 0.44
CA GLY A 81 9.23 -1.01 1.70
C GLY A 81 9.97 0.32 1.75
N LYS A 82 10.28 0.94 0.60
CA LYS A 82 11.06 2.20 0.57
C LYS A 82 10.34 3.39 1.20
N ASN A 83 9.02 3.37 1.26
CA ASN A 83 8.22 4.50 1.74
C ASN A 83 7.68 4.30 3.17
N THR A 84 8.08 3.23 3.86
CA THR A 84 7.71 2.98 5.26
C THR A 84 8.67 3.58 6.28
N THR A 85 9.81 4.13 5.83
CA THR A 85 10.87 4.64 6.70
C THR A 85 11.09 6.12 6.39
N LYS A 86 10.53 7.00 7.21
CA LYS A 86 10.94 8.42 7.29
C LYS A 86 11.40 8.69 8.72
#